data_AF-A0A8S2YTR0-F1
#
_entry.id   AF-A0A8S2YTR0-F1
#
_cell.length_a   1.000
_cell.length_b   1.000
_cell.length_c   1.000
_cell.angle_alpha   90.00
_cell.angle_beta   90.00
_cell.angle_gamma   90.00
#
_symmetry.space_group_name_H-M   'P 1'
#
loop_
_entity.id
_entity.type
_entity.pdbx_description
1 polymer ?
#
loop_
_entity_poly.entity_id
_entity_poly.type
_entity_poly.pdbx_seq_one_letter_code
_entity_poly.pdbx_strand_id
1 'polypeptide(L)'
;MFVSLFPILFHLAYLFSRVNGLPIISNNLHTWWHNNIEYNDNSSVRDSSVRASNIYSVQVTTTDLHQNNRYDSFTYMSIPRGGRQKWEYDSSDGAEFAEKTKLTMSWSTFQYLTDVWLIVKLNNSMSTIDSIDHVTIRPITLNFKKELIDSRTIRILVPYRAAGYRFSVEFEKQLFTTYHTNYGPSENTAGQPIHTEPRHALLIFAESIVTGDQIDEYIPNPHIHYNNIYYVPQGEVKNLNIIKETVVYFEPGIYYMPWNYHAIFPTNVHWIYLAPGAYVKGAFQFQSTDNIKVTGFGVLSGEKYVYEADVANNYHHSINNQCWATCVKMLRFTSDYGKEQYLQLHGITISEPPYHSFVVYGDDQTFHMSVSSYHQVGSWYWQ
;
A
#
# COMPACT_ATOMS: atom_id res chain seq x y z
N MET A 1 -1.35 -47.03 -30.99
CA MET A 1 -1.23 -47.02 -29.52
C MET A 1 0.18 -46.55 -29.19
N PHE A 2 0.39 -45.24 -28.97
CA PHE A 2 1.50 -44.69 -28.18
C PHE A 2 1.22 -43.19 -27.95
N VAL A 3 1.30 -42.83 -26.68
CA VAL A 3 1.01 -41.54 -26.07
C VAL A 3 2.18 -40.57 -26.35
N SER A 4 1.91 -39.34 -26.77
CA SER A 4 2.92 -38.27 -26.78
C SER A 4 2.89 -37.51 -25.46
N LEU A 5 3.98 -37.64 -24.71
CA LEU A 5 4.31 -36.80 -23.55
C LEU A 5 5.10 -35.59 -24.04
N PHE A 6 4.61 -34.39 -23.72
CA PHE A 6 5.37 -33.14 -23.76
C PHE A 6 6.36 -33.09 -22.59
N PRO A 7 7.61 -32.63 -22.77
CA PRO A 7 8.42 -32.14 -21.67
C PRO A 7 8.31 -30.62 -21.55
N ILE A 8 7.92 -30.19 -20.36
CA ILE A 8 8.06 -28.84 -19.83
C ILE A 8 9.54 -28.59 -19.56
N LEU A 9 10.13 -27.57 -20.19
CA LEU A 9 11.43 -27.04 -19.79
C LEU A 9 11.55 -25.58 -20.25
N PHE A 10 11.37 -24.64 -19.32
CA PHE A 10 12.05 -23.35 -19.36
C PHE A 10 12.41 -22.93 -17.93
N HIS A 11 13.68 -23.12 -17.61
CA HIS A 11 14.38 -22.53 -16.48
C HIS A 11 15.73 -22.07 -16.99
N LEU A 12 15.94 -20.75 -16.98
CA LEU A 12 17.22 -20.02 -16.93
C LEU A 12 16.85 -18.55 -17.18
N ALA A 13 17.43 -17.52 -16.60
CA ALA A 13 18.24 -17.32 -15.42
C ALA A 13 18.37 -15.79 -15.30
N TYR A 14 17.91 -15.19 -14.21
CA TYR A 14 18.31 -13.82 -13.83
C TYR A 14 18.94 -13.85 -12.45
N LEU A 15 20.27 -14.02 -12.45
CA LEU A 15 21.14 -13.89 -11.29
C LEU A 15 21.50 -12.41 -11.14
N PHE A 16 20.70 -11.69 -10.35
CA PHE A 16 21.22 -10.61 -9.51
C PHE A 16 21.05 -11.05 -8.06
N SER A 17 22.10 -10.84 -7.27
CA SER A 17 22.28 -11.29 -5.89
C SER A 17 21.06 -10.97 -5.01
N ARG A 18 20.12 -11.91 -4.87
CA ARG A 18 19.08 -11.89 -3.84
C ARG A 18 19.72 -12.31 -2.52
N VAL A 19 19.54 -11.50 -1.49
CA VAL A 19 19.94 -11.86 -0.13
C VAL A 19 18.91 -12.84 0.43
N ASN A 20 19.12 -14.14 0.19
CA ASN A 20 18.70 -15.29 1.00
C ASN A 20 17.20 -15.50 1.38
N GLY A 21 16.23 -14.91 0.67
CA GLY A 21 14.83 -15.32 0.75
C GLY A 21 14.15 -15.38 -0.62
N LEU A 22 13.13 -16.22 -0.75
CA LEU A 22 12.14 -16.14 -1.84
C LEU A 22 10.78 -15.82 -1.21
N PRO A 23 9.86 -15.13 -1.91
CA PRO A 23 8.49 -15.02 -1.42
C PRO A 23 7.85 -16.40 -1.33
N ILE A 24 6.83 -16.55 -0.49
CA ILE A 24 6.11 -17.82 -0.32
C ILE A 24 4.61 -17.63 -0.43
N ILE A 25 3.92 -18.62 -1.01
CA ILE A 25 2.48 -18.81 -0.90
C ILE A 25 2.25 -20.18 -0.30
N SER A 26 1.69 -20.24 0.90
CA SER A 26 1.36 -21.47 1.62
C SER A 26 0.06 -21.30 2.39
N ASN A 27 -0.43 -22.37 3.00
CA ASN A 27 -1.67 -22.32 3.79
C ASN A 27 -1.55 -21.40 5.02
N ASN A 28 -0.35 -21.15 5.54
CA ASN A 28 -0.16 -20.44 6.82
C ASN A 28 0.56 -19.09 6.68
N LEU A 29 1.23 -18.85 5.55
CA LEU A 29 2.01 -17.65 5.29
C LEU A 29 1.99 -17.33 3.81
N HIS A 30 1.73 -16.06 3.49
CA HIS A 30 1.79 -15.50 2.15
C HIS A 30 2.60 -14.20 2.16
N THR A 31 3.72 -14.19 1.45
CA THR A 31 4.52 -12.99 1.15
C THR A 31 4.69 -12.88 -0.36
N TRP A 32 4.97 -11.68 -0.86
CA TRP A 32 5.14 -11.43 -2.29
C TRP A 32 6.32 -10.50 -2.58
N TRP A 33 6.66 -10.38 -3.86
CA TRP A 33 7.76 -9.58 -4.35
C TRP A 33 7.41 -8.92 -5.70
N HIS A 34 8.06 -7.79 -6.01
CA HIS A 34 8.01 -7.13 -7.31
C HIS A 34 9.35 -7.26 -8.01
N ASN A 35 9.38 -7.62 -9.30
CA ASN A 35 10.64 -7.74 -10.04
C ASN A 35 11.15 -6.40 -10.57
N ASN A 36 10.25 -5.47 -10.92
CA ASN A 36 10.61 -4.13 -11.41
C ASN A 36 10.62 -3.15 -10.23
N ILE A 37 11.77 -3.10 -9.55
CA ILE A 37 11.95 -2.26 -8.36
C ILE A 37 12.84 -1.07 -8.66
N GLU A 38 12.60 0.03 -7.96
CA GLU A 38 13.47 1.19 -7.96
C GLU A 38 13.79 1.61 -6.53
N TYR A 39 15.08 1.59 -6.19
CA TYR A 39 15.58 2.26 -4.99
C TYR A 39 15.78 3.74 -5.34
N ASN A 40 14.80 4.55 -4.98
CA ASN A 40 14.74 5.96 -5.33
C ASN A 40 14.13 6.73 -4.16
N ASP A 41 14.79 7.79 -3.71
CA ASP A 41 14.38 8.61 -2.57
C ASP A 41 14.24 10.10 -2.93
N ASN A 42 14.33 10.46 -4.21
CA ASN A 42 14.41 11.87 -4.63
C ASN A 42 13.69 12.22 -5.95
N SER A 43 13.09 11.24 -6.62
CA SER A 43 12.39 11.43 -7.88
C SER A 43 11.24 10.44 -8.04
N SER A 44 10.35 10.67 -9.02
CA SER A 44 9.33 9.69 -9.38
C SER A 44 9.96 8.41 -9.92
N VAL A 45 9.30 7.28 -9.63
CA VAL A 45 9.66 6.00 -10.26
C VAL A 45 9.02 5.88 -11.64
N ARG A 46 9.55 4.99 -12.49
CA ARG A 46 8.92 4.69 -13.78
C ARG A 46 7.54 4.09 -13.59
N ASP A 47 6.68 4.25 -14.60
CA ASP A 47 5.33 3.71 -14.63
C ASP A 47 5.27 2.21 -14.34
N SER A 48 6.18 1.45 -14.94
CA SER A 48 6.28 -0.01 -14.80
C SER A 48 7.11 -0.50 -13.61
N SER A 49 7.43 0.39 -12.66
CA SER A 49 8.25 0.09 -11.48
C SER A 49 7.54 0.43 -10.16
N VAL A 50 7.97 -0.21 -9.07
CA VAL A 50 7.53 0.08 -7.70
C VAL A 50 8.71 0.59 -6.88
N ARG A 51 8.49 1.63 -6.08
CA ARG A 51 9.52 2.15 -5.15
C ARG A 51 9.72 1.16 -4.01
N ALA A 52 10.95 0.67 -3.87
CA ALA A 52 11.35 -0.21 -2.77
C ALA A 52 12.08 0.59 -1.69
N SER A 53 11.92 0.19 -0.43
CA SER A 53 12.66 0.78 0.67
C SER A 53 14.17 0.54 0.50
N ASN A 54 14.95 1.61 0.46
CA ASN A 54 16.40 1.56 0.55
C ASN A 54 16.92 1.53 1.99
N ILE A 55 16.01 1.65 2.99
CA ILE A 55 16.35 1.71 4.41
C ILE A 55 16.15 0.35 5.09
N TYR A 56 15.07 -0.36 4.75
CA TYR A 56 14.66 -1.58 5.45
C TYR A 56 14.49 -2.76 4.50
N SER A 57 14.82 -3.96 5.00
CA SER A 57 14.39 -5.22 4.41
C SER A 57 13.63 -6.04 5.44
N VAL A 58 12.52 -6.64 5.00
CA VAL A 58 11.64 -7.45 5.83
C VAL A 58 11.60 -8.88 5.32
N GLN A 59 11.79 -9.82 6.24
CA GLN A 59 11.56 -11.24 6.00
C GLN A 59 10.59 -11.80 7.06
N VAL A 60 9.90 -12.88 6.74
CA VAL A 60 8.99 -13.57 7.65
C VAL A 60 9.35 -15.05 7.69
N THR A 61 9.27 -15.66 8.88
CA THR A 61 9.44 -17.09 9.06
C THR A 61 8.46 -17.63 10.11
N THR A 62 8.21 -18.93 10.07
CA THR A 62 7.37 -19.61 11.07
C THR A 62 8.06 -19.62 12.44
N THR A 63 7.32 -19.95 13.48
CA THR A 63 7.88 -20.12 14.83
C THR A 63 8.66 -21.42 15.03
N ASP A 64 8.62 -22.34 14.07
CA ASP A 64 9.42 -23.56 14.07
C ASP A 64 10.88 -23.24 13.74
N LEU A 65 11.67 -23.01 14.79
CA LEU A 65 13.09 -22.66 14.69
C LEU A 65 13.97 -23.76 14.07
N HIS A 66 13.45 -24.99 13.89
CA HIS A 66 14.16 -26.04 13.14
C HIS A 66 14.13 -25.78 11.63
N GLN A 67 13.19 -24.95 11.16
CA GLN A 67 13.11 -24.51 9.77
C GLN A 67 13.85 -23.18 9.61
N ASN A 68 15.05 -23.21 9.04
CA ASN A 68 15.82 -21.99 8.72
C ASN A 68 15.25 -21.20 7.52
N ASN A 69 14.01 -21.47 7.11
CA ASN A 69 13.42 -20.85 5.94
C ASN A 69 13.01 -19.41 6.26
N ARG A 70 13.60 -18.43 5.58
CA ARG A 70 13.21 -17.02 5.65
C ARG A 70 12.63 -16.61 4.31
N TYR A 71 11.46 -15.98 4.34
CA TYR A 71 10.74 -15.58 3.14
C TYR A 71 10.74 -14.08 3.02
N ASP A 72 11.12 -13.58 1.85
CA ASP A 72 11.15 -12.14 1.60
C ASP A 72 9.73 -11.59 1.54
N SER A 73 9.52 -10.44 2.20
CA SER A 73 8.28 -9.68 2.14
C SER A 73 8.59 -8.31 1.57
N PHE A 74 7.97 -7.97 0.43
CA PHE A 74 8.24 -6.70 -0.24
C PHE A 74 8.06 -5.52 0.73
N THR A 75 9.05 -4.63 0.76
CA THR A 75 9.00 -3.42 1.58
C THR A 75 8.88 -2.22 0.66
N TYR A 76 7.65 -1.72 0.50
CA TYR A 76 7.34 -0.51 -0.26
C TYR A 76 7.92 0.72 0.44
N MET A 77 8.05 1.82 -0.29
CA MET A 77 8.39 3.12 0.28
C MET A 77 7.62 4.24 -0.41
N SER A 78 7.13 5.18 0.38
CA SER A 78 6.57 6.44 -0.08
C SER A 78 7.47 7.59 0.38
N ILE A 79 7.56 8.63 -0.45
CA ILE A 79 8.28 9.86 -0.18
C ILE A 79 7.39 11.07 -0.49
N PRO A 80 7.60 12.22 0.17
CA PRO A 80 6.86 13.46 -0.11
C PRO A 80 6.80 13.78 -1.61
N ARG A 81 5.59 14.08 -2.10
CA ARG A 81 5.29 14.38 -3.51
C ARG A 81 5.65 13.28 -4.52
N GLY A 82 5.92 12.06 -4.06
CA GLY A 82 6.50 11.01 -4.87
C GLY A 82 7.88 11.39 -5.46
N GLY A 83 8.58 12.34 -4.82
CA GLY A 83 9.87 12.87 -5.28
C GLY A 83 9.77 13.94 -6.36
N ARG A 84 8.56 14.42 -6.68
CA ARG A 84 8.36 15.50 -7.65
C ARG A 84 8.55 16.85 -6.98
N GLN A 85 8.98 17.81 -7.79
CA GLN A 85 8.80 19.22 -7.45
C GLN A 85 7.32 19.57 -7.52
N LYS A 86 6.94 20.72 -6.95
CA LYS A 86 5.61 21.28 -7.20
C LYS A 86 5.44 21.47 -8.70
N TRP A 87 4.35 20.92 -9.24
CA TRP A 87 4.08 20.88 -10.66
C TRP A 87 2.83 21.73 -10.91
N GLU A 88 3.00 22.87 -11.58
CA GLU A 88 1.94 23.84 -11.95
C GLU A 88 1.42 24.74 -10.81
N TYR A 89 2.09 24.76 -9.65
CA TYR A 89 1.75 25.66 -8.54
C TYR A 89 2.97 26.01 -7.69
N ASP A 90 2.87 27.12 -6.95
CA ASP A 90 3.88 27.58 -5.97
C ASP A 90 3.31 27.67 -4.53
N SER A 91 1.99 27.56 -4.37
CA SER A 91 1.29 27.59 -3.07
C SER A 91 1.73 26.43 -2.17
N SER A 92 1.51 26.57 -0.86
CA SER A 92 1.82 25.49 0.08
C SER A 92 0.91 24.29 -0.13
N ASP A 93 1.49 23.08 -0.09
CA ASP A 93 0.79 21.81 -0.25
C ASP A 93 0.83 20.93 1.00
N GLY A 94 1.48 21.40 2.07
CA GLY A 94 1.60 20.69 3.35
C GLY A 94 2.79 19.73 3.43
N ALA A 95 3.38 19.36 2.29
CA ALA A 95 4.47 18.40 2.22
C ALA A 95 5.85 19.05 2.39
N GLU A 96 5.95 20.38 2.55
CA GLU A 96 7.21 21.13 2.58
C GLU A 96 8.16 20.66 3.68
N PHE A 97 7.66 20.50 4.90
CA PHE A 97 8.51 20.07 6.00
C PHE A 97 9.00 18.65 5.80
N ALA A 98 8.11 17.75 5.39
CA ALA A 98 8.44 16.36 5.15
C ALA A 98 9.49 16.20 4.04
N GLU A 99 9.34 16.95 2.94
CA GLU A 99 10.28 16.95 1.82
C GLU A 99 11.64 17.53 2.23
N LYS A 100 11.65 18.71 2.86
CA LYS A 100 12.88 19.37 3.33
C LYS A 100 13.69 18.51 4.30
N THR A 101 13.00 17.78 5.18
CA THR A 101 13.62 16.89 6.18
C THR A 101 13.78 15.45 5.69
N LYS A 102 13.46 15.18 4.42
CA LYS A 102 13.64 13.87 3.78
C LYS A 102 12.94 12.74 4.52
N LEU A 103 11.73 12.99 5.01
CA LEU A 103 10.92 11.96 5.64
C LEU A 103 10.54 10.90 4.61
N THR A 104 10.52 9.64 5.02
CA THR A 104 10.01 8.54 4.20
C THR A 104 9.14 7.63 5.02
N MET A 105 8.20 6.95 4.36
CA MET A 105 7.34 5.95 4.98
C MET A 105 7.47 4.64 4.23
N SER A 106 8.19 3.69 4.83
CA SER A 106 8.27 2.31 4.34
C SER A 106 7.18 1.46 4.96
N TRP A 107 6.66 0.48 4.23
CA TRP A 107 5.76 -0.52 4.81
C TRP A 107 5.92 -1.88 4.15
N SER A 108 5.59 -2.93 4.89
CA SER A 108 5.49 -4.29 4.35
C SER A 108 4.20 -4.94 4.82
N THR A 109 3.52 -5.59 3.89
CA THR A 109 2.31 -6.37 4.13
C THR A 109 2.60 -7.83 3.85
N PHE A 110 2.13 -8.71 4.73
CA PHE A 110 2.11 -10.16 4.50
C PHE A 110 0.87 -10.75 5.15
N GLN A 111 0.50 -11.97 4.75
CA GLN A 111 -0.64 -12.67 5.34
C GLN A 111 -0.20 -13.90 6.12
N TYR A 112 -0.87 -14.19 7.24
CA TYR A 112 -0.50 -15.27 8.16
C TYR A 112 -1.71 -15.90 8.88
N LEU A 113 -1.59 -17.16 9.32
CA LEU A 113 -2.58 -17.88 10.15
C LEU A 113 -2.00 -18.47 11.44
N THR A 114 -0.71 -18.31 11.66
CA THR A 114 0.01 -18.84 12.82
C THR A 114 1.01 -17.80 13.29
N ASP A 115 1.44 -17.85 14.53
CA ASP A 115 2.53 -17.00 15.02
C ASP A 115 3.75 -17.05 14.09
N VAL A 116 4.37 -15.89 13.85
CA VAL A 116 5.54 -15.74 12.98
C VAL A 116 6.65 -14.93 13.64
N TRP A 117 7.88 -15.19 13.22
CA TRP A 117 8.99 -14.27 13.42
C TRP A 117 9.09 -13.33 12.23
N LEU A 118 8.86 -12.05 12.48
CA LEU A 118 9.20 -10.97 11.58
C LEU A 118 10.68 -10.62 11.77
N ILE A 119 11.46 -10.62 10.70
CA ILE A 119 12.87 -10.25 10.71
C ILE A 119 13.01 -8.92 9.99
N VAL A 120 13.52 -7.91 10.68
CA VAL A 120 13.73 -6.56 10.13
C VAL A 120 15.21 -6.26 10.12
N LYS A 121 15.73 -5.89 8.95
CA LYS A 121 17.12 -5.52 8.75
C LYS A 121 17.25 -4.07 8.28
N LEU A 122 18.17 -3.33 8.88
CA LEU A 122 18.64 -2.03 8.39
C LEU A 122 19.61 -2.25 7.22
N ASN A 123 19.29 -1.67 6.06
CA ASN A 123 20.07 -1.82 4.83
C ASN A 123 21.23 -0.84 4.74
N ASN A 124 21.12 0.33 5.39
CA ASN A 124 22.22 1.27 5.44
C ASN A 124 23.35 0.74 6.35
N SER A 125 24.61 1.01 6.00
CA SER A 125 25.78 0.58 6.76
C SER A 125 26.11 1.50 7.95
N MET A 126 25.46 2.67 8.02
CA MET A 126 25.76 3.71 9.01
C MET A 126 24.89 3.63 10.28
N SER A 127 23.80 2.88 10.27
CA SER A 127 22.94 2.69 11.44
C SER A 127 23.16 1.31 12.05
N THR A 128 23.51 1.26 13.32
CA THR A 128 23.61 0.03 14.12
C THR A 128 22.61 0.02 15.27
N ILE A 129 22.23 -1.18 15.69
CA ILE A 129 21.37 -1.47 16.83
C ILE A 129 22.26 -2.04 17.92
N ASP A 130 22.49 -1.25 18.95
CA ASP A 130 23.42 -1.62 20.03
C ASP A 130 22.69 -2.42 21.13
N SER A 131 21.37 -2.24 21.25
CA SER A 131 20.48 -2.96 22.17
C SER A 131 19.09 -3.14 21.56
N ILE A 132 18.40 -4.22 21.92
CA ILE A 132 17.00 -4.46 21.53
C ILE A 132 16.01 -3.48 22.17
N ASP A 133 16.44 -2.80 23.25
CA ASP A 133 15.67 -1.76 23.92
C ASP A 133 15.66 -0.45 23.13
N HIS A 134 16.62 -0.26 22.20
CA HIS A 134 16.64 0.86 21.25
C HIS A 134 15.68 0.66 20.06
N VAL A 135 14.79 -0.33 20.14
CA VAL A 135 13.74 -0.56 19.16
C VAL A 135 12.39 -0.46 19.85
N THR A 136 11.57 0.51 19.45
CA THR A 136 10.21 0.66 19.94
C THR A 136 9.22 0.10 18.93
N ILE A 137 8.22 -0.65 19.40
CA ILE A 137 7.06 -1.04 18.60
C ILE A 137 5.89 -0.17 19.03
N ARG A 138 5.24 0.52 18.09
CA ARG A 138 4.02 1.29 18.36
C ARG A 138 2.81 0.69 17.64
N PRO A 139 1.65 0.50 18.30
CA PRO A 139 1.34 0.89 19.68
C PRO A 139 2.13 0.09 20.74
N ILE A 140 2.62 0.78 21.78
CA ILE A 140 3.45 0.16 22.83
C ILE A 140 2.71 -0.92 23.64
N THR A 141 1.38 -0.90 23.60
CA THR A 141 0.51 -1.90 24.25
C THR A 141 0.61 -3.28 23.62
N LEU A 142 1.17 -3.41 22.42
CA LEU A 142 1.38 -4.72 21.77
C LEU A 142 2.41 -5.57 22.51
N ASN A 143 3.41 -4.94 23.14
CA ASN A 143 4.44 -5.60 23.95
C ASN A 143 5.02 -6.89 23.33
N PHE A 144 5.25 -6.88 22.02
CA PHE A 144 5.78 -8.05 21.32
C PHE A 144 7.18 -8.41 21.81
N LYS A 145 7.47 -9.70 21.84
CA LYS A 145 8.82 -10.20 22.10
C LYS A 145 9.73 -9.78 20.95
N LYS A 146 10.85 -9.14 21.29
CA LYS A 146 11.87 -8.71 20.34
C LYS A 146 13.20 -9.37 20.68
N GLU A 147 14.01 -9.65 19.68
CA GLU A 147 15.36 -10.16 19.87
C GLU A 147 16.34 -9.51 18.89
N LEU A 148 17.54 -9.22 19.36
CA LEU A 148 18.64 -8.75 18.52
C LEU A 148 19.32 -9.97 17.89
N ILE A 149 19.34 -10.04 16.56
CA ILE A 149 20.06 -11.09 15.83
C ILE A 149 21.51 -10.68 15.63
N ASP A 150 21.72 -9.45 15.15
CA ASP A 150 23.02 -8.83 14.95
C ASP A 150 22.89 -7.30 15.02
N SER A 151 23.98 -6.57 14.82
CA SER A 151 24.01 -5.11 14.94
C SER A 151 23.14 -4.35 13.92
N ARG A 152 22.46 -5.03 12.99
CA ARG A 152 21.54 -4.41 12.02
C ARG A 152 20.22 -5.15 11.87
N THR A 153 20.03 -6.25 12.57
CA THR A 153 18.91 -7.16 12.36
C THR A 153 18.25 -7.49 13.68
N ILE A 154 16.94 -7.27 13.74
CA ILE A 154 16.09 -7.74 14.84
C ILE A 154 15.14 -8.82 14.34
N ARG A 155 14.59 -9.58 15.28
CA ARG A 155 13.34 -10.32 15.07
C ARG A 155 12.29 -9.95 16.08
N ILE A 156 11.03 -9.99 15.65
CA ILE A 156 9.84 -9.65 16.43
C ILE A 156 8.89 -10.83 16.32
N LEU A 157 8.44 -11.39 17.45
CA LEU A 157 7.41 -12.43 17.47
C LEU A 157 6.06 -11.76 17.32
N VAL A 158 5.40 -12.00 16.19
CA VAL A 158 4.05 -11.50 15.91
C VAL A 158 3.08 -12.67 16.12
N PRO A 159 2.31 -12.69 17.22
CA PRO A 159 1.33 -13.74 17.45
C PRO A 159 0.20 -13.65 16.44
N TYR A 160 -0.46 -14.78 16.15
CA TYR A 160 -1.64 -14.77 15.29
C TYR A 160 -2.82 -14.07 15.94
N ARG A 161 -3.49 -13.24 15.15
CA ARG A 161 -4.79 -12.66 15.45
C ARG A 161 -5.60 -12.56 14.17
N ALA A 162 -6.87 -12.99 14.20
CA ALA A 162 -7.77 -12.92 13.05
C ALA A 162 -7.92 -11.50 12.49
N ALA A 163 -7.94 -10.49 13.36
CA ALA A 163 -7.97 -9.09 12.94
C ALA A 163 -6.63 -8.57 12.37
N GLY A 164 -5.55 -9.36 12.38
CA GLY A 164 -4.19 -8.93 12.03
C GLY A 164 -3.58 -7.94 13.02
N TYR A 165 -2.39 -7.42 12.72
CA TYR A 165 -1.71 -6.35 13.45
C TYR A 165 -1.16 -5.30 12.48
N ARG A 166 -1.29 -4.03 12.87
CA ARG A 166 -0.68 -2.88 12.18
C ARG A 166 0.14 -2.09 13.18
N PHE A 167 1.43 -1.99 12.95
CA PHE A 167 2.35 -1.38 13.91
C PHE A 167 3.57 -0.74 13.25
N SER A 168 4.16 0.24 13.92
CA SER A 168 5.42 0.88 13.56
C SER A 168 6.58 0.17 14.26
N VAL A 169 7.70 0.00 13.55
CA VAL A 169 8.99 -0.46 14.09
C VAL A 169 9.96 0.71 14.06
N GLU A 170 10.32 1.20 15.23
CA GLU A 170 11.06 2.46 15.40
C GLU A 170 12.44 2.19 15.97
N PHE A 171 13.48 2.43 15.18
CA PHE A 171 14.86 2.35 15.61
C PHE A 171 15.29 3.70 16.19
N GLU A 172 15.87 3.72 17.39
CA GLU A 172 16.24 4.95 18.09
C GLU A 172 17.14 5.87 17.24
N LYS A 173 18.13 5.31 16.53
CA LYS A 173 19.02 6.08 15.64
C LYS A 173 18.34 6.60 14.36
N GLN A 174 17.10 6.22 14.11
CA GLN A 174 16.27 6.78 13.03
C GLN A 174 15.36 7.90 13.54
N LEU A 175 15.28 8.13 14.85
CA LEU A 175 14.42 9.16 15.43
C LEU A 175 14.97 10.56 15.16
N PHE A 176 14.06 11.49 14.88
CA PHE A 176 14.33 12.92 14.87
C PHE A 176 13.20 13.64 15.61
N THR A 177 13.47 14.87 16.06
CA THR A 177 12.48 15.69 16.75
C THR A 177 12.10 16.87 15.89
N THR A 178 10.80 17.03 15.66
CA THR A 178 10.23 18.23 15.06
C THR A 178 10.00 19.29 16.14
N TYR A 179 10.37 20.53 15.84
CA TYR A 179 10.23 21.70 16.70
C TYR A 179 9.34 22.75 16.04
N HIS A 180 8.52 23.43 16.84
CA HIS A 180 7.77 24.61 16.45
C HIS A 180 8.65 25.86 16.61
N THR A 181 8.77 26.63 15.54
CA THR A 181 9.44 27.94 15.56
C THR A 181 8.50 29.02 15.04
N ASN A 182 8.90 30.30 15.13
CA ASN A 182 8.14 31.41 14.56
C ASN A 182 7.95 31.33 13.04
N TYR A 183 8.67 30.42 12.37
CA TYR A 183 8.61 30.19 10.92
C TYR A 183 7.94 28.86 10.55
N GLY A 184 7.28 28.20 11.51
CA GLY A 184 6.64 26.89 11.32
C GLY A 184 7.47 25.71 11.82
N PRO A 185 7.14 24.47 11.39
CA PRO A 185 7.84 23.26 11.79
C PRO A 185 9.29 23.25 11.28
N SER A 186 10.21 22.77 12.12
CA SER A 186 11.65 22.92 11.96
C SER A 186 12.40 21.81 12.70
N GLU A 187 13.66 21.59 12.36
CA GLU A 187 14.60 20.75 13.14
C GLU A 187 15.47 21.59 14.09
N ASN A 188 15.19 22.90 14.21
CA ASN A 188 15.92 23.80 15.07
C ASN A 188 15.55 23.58 16.54
N THR A 189 16.51 23.08 17.32
CA THR A 189 16.37 22.78 18.75
C THR A 189 16.12 24.02 19.63
N ALA A 190 16.26 25.24 19.10
CA ALA A 190 15.86 26.47 19.78
C ALA A 190 14.34 26.68 19.82
N GLY A 191 13.57 25.92 19.00
CA GLY A 191 12.10 25.93 19.02
C GLY A 191 11.51 25.10 20.16
N GLN A 192 10.17 25.05 20.23
CA GLN A 192 9.45 24.18 21.17
C GLN A 192 9.29 22.77 20.58
N PRO A 193 9.68 21.68 21.27
CA PRO A 193 9.53 20.34 20.73
C PRO A 193 8.05 19.99 20.52
N ILE A 194 7.71 19.48 19.34
CA ILE A 194 6.36 19.01 18.98
C ILE A 194 6.28 17.49 19.12
N HIS A 195 7.14 16.77 18.40
CA HIS A 195 7.08 15.31 18.31
C HIS A 195 8.42 14.69 17.96
N THR A 196 8.67 13.47 18.44
CA THR A 196 9.82 12.64 18.07
C THR A 196 9.32 11.37 17.42
N GLU A 197 9.74 11.12 16.18
CA GLU A 197 9.32 9.98 15.36
C GLU A 197 10.46 9.52 14.43
N PRO A 198 10.37 8.35 13.79
CA PRO A 198 11.36 7.94 12.81
C PRO A 198 11.35 8.86 11.59
N ARG A 199 12.53 9.33 11.18
CA ARG A 199 12.71 10.01 9.89
C ARG A 199 12.33 9.11 8.72
N HIS A 200 12.72 7.85 8.83
CA HIS A 200 12.38 6.79 7.89
C HIS A 200 11.47 5.81 8.63
N ALA A 201 10.16 5.98 8.53
CA ALA A 201 9.20 5.10 9.20
C ALA A 201 9.21 3.70 8.57
N LEU A 202 8.95 2.67 9.39
CA LEU A 202 8.67 1.31 8.93
C LEU A 202 7.37 0.83 9.56
N LEU A 203 6.34 0.65 8.73
CA LEU A 203 5.07 0.07 9.13
C LEU A 203 5.01 -1.40 8.73
N ILE A 204 4.39 -2.22 9.57
CA ILE A 204 4.15 -3.64 9.31
C ILE A 204 2.65 -3.89 9.36
N PHE A 205 2.13 -4.48 8.28
CA PHE A 205 0.73 -4.92 8.16
C PHE A 205 0.72 -6.45 8.10
N ALA A 206 0.57 -7.08 9.27
CA ALA A 206 0.48 -8.53 9.42
C ALA A 206 -1.00 -8.94 9.40
N GLU A 207 -1.51 -9.34 8.23
CA GLU A 207 -2.94 -9.51 7.98
C GLU A 207 -3.36 -10.99 7.99
N SER A 208 -4.56 -11.32 8.46
CA SER A 208 -4.98 -12.73 8.42
C SER A 208 -5.17 -13.19 6.97
N ILE A 209 -4.79 -14.43 6.66
CA ILE A 209 -5.26 -15.07 5.43
C ILE A 209 -6.78 -15.21 5.54
N VAL A 210 -7.49 -14.90 4.45
CA VAL A 210 -8.94 -15.08 4.34
C VAL A 210 -9.23 -16.58 4.24
N THR A 211 -10.09 -17.11 5.12
CA THR A 211 -10.40 -18.55 5.18
C THR A 211 -11.89 -18.82 5.35
N GLY A 212 -12.32 -20.05 5.03
CA GLY A 212 -13.72 -20.49 5.19
C GLY A 212 -14.69 -19.62 4.40
N ASP A 213 -15.83 -19.30 5.01
CA ASP A 213 -16.92 -18.53 4.40
C ASP A 213 -16.50 -17.12 3.97
N GLN A 214 -15.43 -16.57 4.56
CA GLN A 214 -14.90 -15.25 4.19
C GLN A 214 -14.25 -15.24 2.79
N ILE A 215 -13.91 -16.40 2.23
CA ILE A 215 -13.29 -16.49 0.90
C ILE A 215 -14.23 -15.91 -0.15
N ASP A 216 -15.48 -16.38 -0.21
CA ASP A 216 -16.46 -15.89 -1.19
C ASP A 216 -16.93 -14.45 -0.87
N GLU A 217 -16.70 -13.98 0.36
CA GLU A 217 -16.96 -12.59 0.76
C GLU A 217 -15.90 -11.62 0.20
N TYR A 218 -14.61 -11.96 0.32
CA TYR A 218 -13.50 -11.03 0.02
C TYR A 218 -12.68 -11.35 -1.22
N ILE A 219 -12.82 -12.54 -1.80
CA ILE A 219 -12.08 -12.97 -2.99
C ILE A 219 -13.07 -13.40 -4.08
N PRO A 220 -13.07 -12.78 -5.26
CA PRO A 220 -13.94 -13.20 -6.35
C PRO A 220 -13.68 -14.65 -6.76
N ASN A 221 -14.73 -15.47 -6.71
CA ASN A 221 -14.64 -16.88 -7.11
C ASN A 221 -14.87 -17.01 -8.62
N PRO A 222 -13.88 -17.47 -9.41
CA PRO A 222 -14.01 -17.58 -10.86
C PRO A 222 -15.05 -18.61 -11.32
N HIS A 223 -15.43 -19.56 -10.46
CA HIS A 223 -16.50 -20.51 -10.75
C HIS A 223 -17.90 -19.87 -10.59
N ILE A 224 -18.05 -18.94 -9.64
CA ILE A 224 -19.30 -18.21 -9.41
C ILE A 224 -19.47 -17.08 -10.44
N HIS A 225 -18.37 -16.39 -10.75
CA HIS A 225 -18.34 -15.26 -11.69
C HIS A 225 -17.83 -15.66 -13.08
N TYR A 226 -18.13 -16.87 -13.55
CA TYR A 226 -17.63 -17.38 -14.83
C TYR A 226 -17.99 -16.43 -15.99
N ASN A 227 -16.98 -16.05 -16.80
CA ASN A 227 -17.08 -15.05 -17.87
C ASN A 227 -17.53 -13.64 -17.44
N ASN A 228 -17.44 -13.32 -16.14
CA ASN A 228 -17.90 -12.03 -15.59
C ASN A 228 -16.82 -11.32 -14.73
N ILE A 229 -15.58 -11.79 -14.84
CA ILE A 229 -14.38 -11.15 -14.28
C ILE A 229 -13.55 -10.60 -15.42
N TYR A 230 -13.27 -9.30 -15.39
CA TYR A 230 -12.27 -8.67 -16.22
C TYR A 230 -10.92 -8.72 -15.50
N TYR A 231 -10.04 -9.60 -15.98
CA TYR A 231 -8.65 -9.66 -15.54
C TYR A 231 -7.87 -8.55 -16.22
N VAL A 232 -7.39 -7.60 -15.43
CA VAL A 232 -6.67 -6.44 -15.97
C VAL A 232 -5.29 -6.90 -16.44
N PRO A 233 -4.88 -6.63 -17.70
CA PRO A 233 -3.52 -6.89 -18.14
C PRO A 233 -2.52 -6.00 -17.41
N GLN A 234 -1.37 -6.54 -17.03
CA GLN A 234 -0.28 -5.77 -16.43
C GLN A 234 0.19 -4.64 -17.37
N GLY A 235 0.54 -3.49 -16.81
CA GLY A 235 1.03 -2.33 -17.56
C GLY A 235 0.05 -1.16 -17.57
N GLU A 236 -0.03 -0.48 -18.71
CA GLU A 236 -0.86 0.72 -18.84
C GLU A 236 -2.37 0.38 -18.88
N VAL A 237 -3.16 1.07 -18.06
CA VAL A 237 -4.61 0.85 -17.92
C VAL A 237 -5.38 2.12 -18.33
N LYS A 238 -6.20 2.02 -19.37
CA LYS A 238 -6.94 3.16 -19.96
C LYS A 238 -8.41 2.86 -20.31
N ASN A 239 -8.87 1.63 -20.10
CA ASN A 239 -10.10 1.11 -20.71
C ASN A 239 -11.12 0.56 -19.70
N LEU A 240 -10.92 0.77 -18.39
CA LEU A 240 -11.83 0.25 -17.37
C LEU A 240 -13.23 0.90 -17.39
N ASN A 241 -13.40 1.98 -18.15
CA ASN A 241 -14.67 2.68 -18.34
C ASN A 241 -15.60 2.03 -19.39
N ILE A 242 -15.11 1.04 -20.17
CA ILE A 242 -15.87 0.41 -21.26
C ILE A 242 -16.03 -1.11 -21.11
N ILE A 243 -15.58 -1.68 -19.99
CA ILE A 243 -15.69 -3.12 -19.72
C ILE A 243 -17.15 -3.52 -19.48
N LYS A 244 -17.48 -4.79 -19.74
CA LYS A 244 -18.86 -5.31 -19.60
C LYS A 244 -19.02 -6.23 -18.40
N GLU A 245 -17.90 -6.69 -17.87
CA GLU A 245 -17.77 -7.54 -16.72
C GLU A 245 -18.15 -6.78 -15.45
N THR A 246 -18.63 -7.51 -14.46
CA THR A 246 -19.10 -6.92 -13.19
C THR A 246 -18.02 -6.90 -12.10
N VAL A 247 -16.96 -7.68 -12.28
CA VAL A 247 -15.83 -7.79 -11.37
C VAL A 247 -14.56 -7.37 -12.12
N VAL A 248 -13.73 -6.54 -11.48
CA VAL A 248 -12.40 -6.15 -11.97
C VAL A 248 -11.36 -6.79 -11.09
N TYR A 249 -10.49 -7.62 -11.67
CA TYR A 249 -9.48 -8.37 -10.95
C TYR A 249 -8.09 -7.92 -11.37
N PHE A 250 -7.32 -7.41 -10.40
CA PHE A 250 -5.90 -7.13 -10.56
C PHE A 250 -5.09 -8.25 -9.91
N GLU A 251 -4.42 -9.05 -10.75
CA GLU A 251 -3.48 -10.09 -10.32
C GLU A 251 -2.20 -9.47 -9.71
N PRO A 252 -1.31 -10.26 -9.08
CA PRO A 252 -0.02 -9.76 -8.64
C PRO A 252 0.77 -9.18 -9.84
N GLY A 253 1.17 -7.91 -9.73
CA GLY A 253 1.71 -7.17 -10.87
C GLY A 253 1.65 -5.66 -10.68
N ILE A 254 2.18 -4.94 -11.68
CA ILE A 254 2.25 -3.47 -11.68
C ILE A 254 1.34 -2.92 -12.77
N TYR A 255 0.39 -2.08 -12.37
CA TYR A 255 -0.60 -1.47 -13.23
C TYR A 255 -0.52 0.04 -13.08
N TYR A 256 -0.68 0.78 -14.17
CA TYR A 256 -0.62 2.23 -14.10
C TYR A 256 -1.61 2.88 -15.04
N MET A 257 -2.42 3.76 -14.46
CA MET A 257 -3.20 4.74 -15.18
C MET A 257 -2.29 5.90 -15.62
N PRO A 258 -2.54 6.54 -16.77
CA PRO A 258 -1.93 7.84 -17.08
C PRO A 258 -2.23 8.89 -15.99
N TRP A 259 -1.39 9.92 -15.88
CA TRP A 259 -1.60 11.00 -14.90
C TRP A 259 -2.91 11.77 -15.11
N ASN A 260 -3.44 11.75 -16.34
CA ASN A 260 -4.67 12.40 -16.77
C ASN A 260 -5.86 11.43 -16.91
N TYR A 261 -5.86 10.33 -16.16
CA TYR A 261 -6.93 9.34 -16.17
C TYR A 261 -7.11 8.76 -14.77
N HIS A 262 -8.36 8.58 -14.37
CA HIS A 262 -8.73 7.63 -13.32
C HIS A 262 -9.86 6.74 -13.85
N ALA A 263 -10.04 5.55 -13.30
CA ALA A 263 -11.06 4.64 -13.79
C ALA A 263 -12.43 5.05 -13.26
N ILE A 264 -13.26 5.57 -14.16
CA ILE A 264 -14.69 5.78 -13.95
C ILE A 264 -15.38 4.52 -14.46
N PHE A 265 -15.85 3.68 -13.54
CA PHE A 265 -16.44 2.40 -13.90
C PHE A 265 -17.84 2.56 -14.49
N PRO A 266 -18.24 1.68 -15.43
CA PRO A 266 -19.62 1.56 -15.83
C PRO A 266 -20.46 0.94 -14.71
N THR A 267 -21.78 1.15 -14.72
CA THR A 267 -22.69 0.78 -13.62
C THR A 267 -22.77 -0.73 -13.33
N ASN A 268 -22.34 -1.58 -14.28
CA ASN A 268 -22.25 -3.03 -14.09
C ASN A 268 -21.15 -3.46 -13.11
N VAL A 269 -20.11 -2.65 -12.91
CA VAL A 269 -19.01 -3.01 -12.01
C VAL A 269 -19.42 -2.76 -10.58
N HIS A 270 -19.42 -3.82 -9.77
CA HIS A 270 -19.70 -3.75 -8.33
C HIS A 270 -18.56 -4.31 -7.48
N TRP A 271 -17.55 -4.98 -8.07
CA TRP A 271 -16.44 -5.53 -7.30
C TRP A 271 -15.09 -5.23 -7.94
N ILE A 272 -14.19 -4.59 -7.20
CA ILE A 272 -12.77 -4.51 -7.51
C ILE A 272 -11.99 -5.39 -6.52
N TYR A 273 -11.15 -6.26 -7.04
CA TYR A 273 -10.23 -7.06 -6.25
C TYR A 273 -8.78 -6.75 -6.59
N LEU A 274 -8.01 -6.34 -5.57
CA LEU A 274 -6.57 -6.10 -5.65
C LEU A 274 -5.85 -7.26 -4.98
N ALA A 275 -5.34 -8.23 -5.76
CA ALA A 275 -4.66 -9.39 -5.20
C ALA A 275 -3.44 -8.98 -4.37
N PRO A 276 -3.03 -9.78 -3.36
CA PRO A 276 -1.77 -9.54 -2.66
C PRO A 276 -0.60 -9.52 -3.65
N GLY A 277 0.14 -8.42 -3.69
CA GLY A 277 1.18 -8.16 -4.70
C GLY A 277 0.73 -7.42 -5.95
N ALA A 278 -0.55 -7.05 -6.08
CA ALA A 278 -0.99 -6.06 -7.05
C ALA A 278 -0.58 -4.65 -6.59
N TYR A 279 -0.04 -3.84 -7.49
CA TYR A 279 0.29 -2.44 -7.27
C TYR A 279 -0.30 -1.60 -8.41
N VAL A 280 -1.39 -0.89 -8.11
CA VAL A 280 -2.16 -0.10 -9.09
C VAL A 280 -1.90 1.37 -8.85
N LYS A 281 -1.22 2.04 -9.78
CA LYS A 281 -1.08 3.50 -9.81
C LYS A 281 -2.31 4.09 -10.46
N GLY A 282 -3.21 4.69 -9.69
CA GLY A 282 -4.47 5.21 -10.20
C GLY A 282 -5.49 5.48 -9.10
N ALA A 283 -6.73 5.70 -9.51
CA ALA A 283 -7.87 5.94 -8.63
C ALA A 283 -9.16 5.38 -9.24
N PHE A 284 -10.17 5.18 -8.40
CA PHE A 284 -11.41 4.49 -8.75
C PHE A 284 -12.65 5.32 -8.43
N GLN A 285 -13.54 5.45 -9.42
CA GLN A 285 -14.85 6.06 -9.26
C GLN A 285 -15.94 5.07 -9.67
N PHE A 286 -16.80 4.72 -8.71
CA PHE A 286 -18.02 3.96 -8.95
C PHE A 286 -19.17 4.90 -9.29
N GLN A 287 -19.93 4.52 -10.31
CA GLN A 287 -21.28 5.04 -10.52
C GLN A 287 -22.24 4.35 -9.54
N SER A 288 -23.47 4.84 -9.45
CA SER A 288 -24.46 4.26 -8.56
C SER A 288 -24.73 2.80 -8.92
N THR A 289 -24.47 1.91 -7.96
CA THR A 289 -24.63 0.46 -8.07
C THR A 289 -24.83 -0.13 -6.67
N ASP A 290 -25.51 -1.27 -6.60
CA ASP A 290 -25.81 -1.93 -5.33
C ASP A 290 -24.68 -2.90 -4.94
N ASN A 291 -24.49 -3.14 -3.64
CA ASN A 291 -23.56 -4.14 -3.11
C ASN A 291 -22.12 -4.04 -3.65
N ILE A 292 -21.50 -2.89 -3.39
CA ILE A 292 -20.16 -2.57 -3.86
C ILE A 292 -19.11 -3.25 -2.98
N LYS A 293 -18.06 -3.78 -3.61
CA LYS A 293 -16.91 -4.39 -2.95
C LYS A 293 -15.61 -3.82 -3.50
N VAL A 294 -14.72 -3.41 -2.60
CA VAL A 294 -13.33 -3.07 -2.91
C VAL A 294 -12.46 -3.85 -1.93
N THR A 295 -11.88 -4.96 -2.39
CA THR A 295 -11.26 -5.94 -1.50
C THR A 295 -9.88 -6.40 -1.97
N GLY A 296 -9.15 -7.07 -1.08
CA GLY A 296 -7.84 -7.67 -1.35
C GLY A 296 -6.68 -6.86 -0.75
N PHE A 297 -5.51 -7.49 -0.62
CA PHE A 297 -4.33 -6.90 0.05
C PHE A 297 -3.31 -6.27 -0.92
N GLY A 298 -3.77 -5.82 -2.08
CA GLY A 298 -2.99 -5.01 -3.01
C GLY A 298 -2.94 -3.52 -2.63
N VAL A 299 -2.21 -2.75 -3.42
CA VAL A 299 -1.98 -1.32 -3.23
C VAL A 299 -2.66 -0.51 -4.33
N LEU A 300 -3.37 0.56 -3.96
CA LEU A 300 -3.86 1.62 -4.84
C LEU A 300 -3.09 2.91 -4.54
N SER A 301 -2.24 3.35 -5.47
CA SER A 301 -1.32 4.48 -5.30
C SER A 301 -1.71 5.68 -6.15
N GLY A 302 -1.81 6.86 -5.53
CA GLY A 302 -2.07 8.14 -6.18
C GLY A 302 -0.81 8.84 -6.68
N GLU A 303 0.36 8.21 -6.60
CA GLU A 303 1.69 8.80 -6.86
C GLU A 303 1.85 9.47 -8.24
N LYS A 304 0.93 9.21 -9.18
CA LYS A 304 0.93 9.83 -10.52
C LYS A 304 0.16 11.15 -10.58
N TYR A 305 -0.78 11.38 -9.68
CA TYR A 305 -1.60 12.59 -9.66
C TYR A 305 -0.87 13.73 -8.95
N VAL A 306 -0.98 14.95 -9.48
CA VAL A 306 -0.50 16.16 -8.81
C VAL A 306 -1.39 16.49 -7.59
N TYR A 307 -0.86 17.23 -6.62
CA TYR A 307 -1.67 17.79 -5.53
C TYR A 307 -2.87 18.56 -6.10
N GLU A 308 -4.06 18.30 -5.58
CA GLU A 308 -5.31 18.86 -6.10
C GLU A 308 -5.49 18.63 -7.63
N ALA A 309 -5.15 17.42 -8.12
CA ALA A 309 -5.42 17.02 -9.50
C ALA A 309 -6.92 17.12 -9.82
N ASP A 310 -7.31 18.10 -10.63
CA ASP A 310 -8.70 18.50 -10.83
C ASP A 310 -9.24 17.96 -12.15
N VAL A 311 -10.25 17.08 -12.09
CA VAL A 311 -10.88 16.50 -13.29
C VAL A 311 -11.51 17.58 -14.16
N ALA A 312 -11.99 18.69 -13.58
CA ALA A 312 -12.52 19.83 -14.33
C ALA A 312 -11.43 20.65 -15.02
N ASN A 313 -10.17 20.49 -14.61
CA ASN A 313 -8.99 21.08 -15.23
C ASN A 313 -8.10 20.02 -15.91
N ASN A 314 -8.71 18.98 -16.48
CA ASN A 314 -7.98 17.90 -17.18
C ASN A 314 -6.86 17.25 -16.34
N TYR A 315 -7.08 17.08 -15.04
CA TYR A 315 -6.17 16.49 -14.05
C TYR A 315 -4.91 17.31 -13.74
N HIS A 316 -4.79 18.52 -14.29
CA HIS A 316 -3.82 19.50 -13.82
C HIS A 316 -4.18 19.97 -12.40
N HIS A 317 -3.26 20.66 -11.73
CA HIS A 317 -3.53 21.28 -10.44
C HIS A 317 -4.76 22.20 -10.54
N SER A 318 -5.60 22.25 -9.50
CA SER A 318 -6.79 23.09 -9.52
C SER A 318 -6.42 24.58 -9.61
N ILE A 319 -7.14 25.31 -10.46
CA ILE A 319 -7.05 26.78 -10.56
C ILE A 319 -8.09 27.48 -9.71
N ASN A 320 -8.95 26.71 -9.03
CA ASN A 320 -10.03 27.22 -8.19
C ASN A 320 -9.57 27.30 -6.73
N ASN A 321 -10.19 28.17 -5.94
CA ASN A 321 -9.92 28.25 -4.49
C ASN A 321 -10.22 26.94 -3.74
N GLN A 322 -11.04 26.07 -4.32
CA GLN A 322 -11.35 24.73 -3.81
C GLN A 322 -11.81 23.84 -4.97
N CYS A 323 -11.51 22.55 -4.88
CA CYS A 323 -11.91 21.53 -5.86
C CYS A 323 -12.59 20.32 -5.21
N TRP A 324 -13.30 20.53 -4.10
CA TRP A 324 -13.92 19.47 -3.30
C TRP A 324 -14.64 18.40 -4.15
N ALA A 325 -15.49 18.85 -5.09
CA ALA A 325 -16.29 17.99 -5.95
C ALA A 325 -15.55 17.37 -7.16
N THR A 326 -14.45 17.98 -7.61
CA THR A 326 -13.85 17.70 -8.92
C THR A 326 -12.41 17.19 -8.85
N CYS A 327 -11.69 17.43 -7.75
CA CYS A 327 -10.39 16.81 -7.52
C CYS A 327 -10.50 15.29 -7.40
N VAL A 328 -9.51 14.60 -7.95
CA VAL A 328 -9.39 13.14 -7.89
C VAL A 328 -9.46 12.67 -6.44
N LYS A 329 -10.27 11.65 -6.21
CA LYS A 329 -10.37 10.93 -4.95
C LYS A 329 -9.85 9.53 -5.21
N MET A 330 -9.15 8.93 -4.25
CA MET A 330 -8.62 7.58 -4.45
C MET A 330 -9.76 6.57 -4.64
N LEU A 331 -10.81 6.70 -3.82
CA LEU A 331 -12.09 6.02 -3.99
C LEU A 331 -13.24 7.05 -3.98
N ARG A 332 -14.07 7.02 -5.02
CA ARG A 332 -15.28 7.85 -5.13
C ARG A 332 -16.49 6.98 -5.43
N PHE A 333 -17.61 7.27 -4.77
CA PHE A 333 -18.88 6.59 -4.98
C PHE A 333 -20.02 7.60 -5.21
N THR A 334 -21.03 7.15 -5.94
CA THR A 334 -22.30 7.85 -6.10
C THR A 334 -23.41 6.99 -5.50
N SER A 335 -24.28 7.60 -4.69
CA SER A 335 -25.41 6.97 -4.01
C SER A 335 -26.74 7.52 -4.54
N ASP A 336 -27.68 6.64 -4.85
CA ASP A 336 -29.03 6.97 -5.35
C ASP A 336 -29.98 7.31 -4.20
N TYR A 337 -30.78 8.37 -4.38
CA TYR A 337 -31.74 8.81 -3.36
C TYR A 337 -32.78 7.75 -3.02
N GLY A 338 -32.91 7.45 -1.72
CA GLY A 338 -33.88 6.51 -1.18
C GLY A 338 -33.61 5.04 -1.50
N LYS A 339 -32.41 4.70 -1.97
CA LYS A 339 -31.99 3.30 -2.20
C LYS A 339 -30.91 2.89 -1.22
N GLU A 340 -31.13 1.75 -0.56
CA GLU A 340 -30.14 1.14 0.31
C GLU A 340 -28.99 0.56 -0.50
N GLN A 341 -27.79 1.08 -0.28
CA GLN A 341 -26.56 0.65 -0.92
C GLN A 341 -25.54 0.26 0.16
N TYR A 342 -24.74 -0.76 -0.13
CA TYR A 342 -23.76 -1.31 0.81
C TYR A 342 -22.40 -1.33 0.15
N LEU A 343 -21.39 -0.83 0.86
CA LEU A 343 -19.98 -0.92 0.50
C LEU A 343 -19.24 -1.81 1.49
N GLN A 344 -18.52 -2.79 0.95
CA GLN A 344 -17.53 -3.56 1.66
C GLN A 344 -16.12 -3.17 1.21
N LEU A 345 -15.38 -2.51 2.10
CA LEU A 345 -14.00 -2.09 1.88
C LEU A 345 -13.08 -2.92 2.78
N HIS A 346 -12.26 -3.80 2.18
CA HIS A 346 -11.45 -4.74 2.95
C HIS A 346 -10.02 -4.90 2.44
N GLY A 347 -9.02 -4.79 3.32
CA GLY A 347 -7.65 -5.23 3.06
C GLY A 347 -6.74 -4.24 2.30
N ILE A 348 -7.31 -3.41 1.41
CA ILE A 348 -6.48 -2.62 0.48
C ILE A 348 -5.59 -1.61 1.22
N THR A 349 -4.50 -1.21 0.58
CA THR A 349 -3.67 -0.09 1.00
C THR A 349 -3.78 1.06 0.02
N ILE A 350 -4.19 2.24 0.48
CA ILE A 350 -4.11 3.49 -0.29
C ILE A 350 -2.76 4.16 0.00
N SER A 351 -2.04 4.53 -1.05
CA SER A 351 -0.74 5.23 -0.94
C SER A 351 -0.76 6.55 -1.71
N GLU A 352 -0.09 7.57 -1.19
CA GLU A 352 0.14 8.86 -1.86
C GLU A 352 -1.13 9.49 -2.48
N PRO A 353 -2.22 9.67 -1.70
CA PRO A 353 -3.41 10.32 -2.21
C PRO A 353 -3.12 11.79 -2.60
N PRO A 354 -3.65 12.29 -3.73
CA PRO A 354 -3.44 13.68 -4.16
C PRO A 354 -4.38 14.69 -3.49
N TYR A 355 -5.38 14.19 -2.76
CA TYR A 355 -6.48 14.92 -2.10
C TYR A 355 -7.22 13.94 -1.16
N HIS A 356 -8.48 14.22 -0.80
CA HIS A 356 -9.28 13.34 0.06
C HIS A 356 -9.31 11.89 -0.47
N SER A 357 -9.05 10.93 0.41
CA SER A 357 -8.93 9.51 0.03
C SER A 357 -10.26 8.87 -0.37
N PHE A 358 -11.37 9.29 0.24
CA PHE A 358 -12.67 8.65 0.08
C PHE A 358 -13.80 9.68 0.08
N VAL A 359 -14.82 9.50 -0.78
CA VAL A 359 -16.08 10.25 -0.69
C VAL A 359 -17.25 9.47 -1.30
N VAL A 360 -18.44 9.68 -0.72
CA VAL A 360 -19.73 9.31 -1.31
C VAL A 360 -20.49 10.59 -1.63
N TYR A 361 -20.99 10.72 -2.85
CA TYR A 361 -21.90 11.81 -3.24
C TYR A 361 -23.30 11.25 -3.48
N GLY A 362 -24.34 12.05 -3.21
CA GLY A 362 -25.73 11.64 -3.36
C GLY A 362 -26.40 11.48 -2.01
N ASP A 363 -27.15 10.40 -1.82
CA ASP A 363 -27.82 10.09 -0.54
C ASP A 363 -26.86 9.39 0.42
N ASP A 364 -26.41 10.12 1.44
CA ASP A 364 -25.49 9.63 2.45
C ASP A 364 -26.19 8.89 3.60
N GLN A 365 -27.53 8.95 3.69
CA GLN A 365 -28.29 8.28 4.74
C GLN A 365 -28.54 6.81 4.43
N THR A 366 -28.49 6.43 3.15
CA THR A 366 -28.76 5.08 2.65
C THR A 366 -27.52 4.38 2.11
N PHE A 367 -26.32 4.93 2.34
CA PHE A 367 -25.05 4.32 1.94
C PHE A 367 -24.30 3.74 3.15
N HIS A 368 -24.40 2.43 3.33
CA HIS A 368 -23.83 1.72 4.49
C HIS A 368 -22.44 1.20 4.17
N MET A 369 -21.49 1.39 5.08
CA MET A 369 -20.11 0.96 4.89
C MET A 369 -19.69 -0.05 5.95
N SER A 370 -19.05 -1.14 5.48
CA SER A 370 -18.27 -2.05 6.31
C SER A 370 -16.80 -1.93 5.90
N VAL A 371 -15.97 -1.40 6.80
CA VAL A 371 -14.55 -1.15 6.54
C VAL A 371 -13.70 -1.96 7.52
N SER A 372 -12.78 -2.77 7.01
CA SER A 372 -11.88 -3.59 7.83
C SER A 372 -10.53 -3.85 7.17
N SER A 373 -9.46 -4.02 7.96
CA SER A 373 -8.10 -4.25 7.46
C SER A 373 -7.64 -3.25 6.36
N TYR A 374 -8.16 -2.03 6.39
CA TYR A 374 -7.84 -0.97 5.44
C TYR A 374 -6.65 -0.15 5.92
N HIS A 375 -5.82 0.30 4.98
CA HIS A 375 -4.62 1.08 5.28
C HIS A 375 -4.54 2.34 4.41
N GLN A 376 -3.99 3.41 4.97
CA GLN A 376 -3.60 4.61 4.24
C GLN A 376 -2.18 5.01 4.66
N VAL A 377 -1.29 5.20 3.68
CA VAL A 377 0.13 5.50 3.88
C VAL A 377 0.58 6.63 2.94
N GLY A 378 1.69 7.29 3.28
CA GLY A 378 2.27 8.33 2.40
C GLY A 378 1.35 9.53 2.14
N SER A 379 0.48 9.88 3.09
CA SER A 379 -0.40 11.06 3.00
C SER A 379 0.36 12.32 3.38
N TRP A 380 1.22 12.77 2.47
CA TRP A 380 2.13 13.89 2.72
C TRP A 380 1.49 15.26 2.47
N TYR A 381 0.55 15.32 1.53
CA TYR A 381 -0.17 16.55 1.20
C TYR A 381 -1.19 16.90 2.28
N TRP A 382 -1.56 18.18 2.35
CA TRP A 382 -2.82 18.58 2.96
C TRP A 382 -4.01 18.01 2.20
N GLN A 383 -5.17 18.07 2.85
CA GLN A 383 -6.43 17.48 2.37
C GLN A 383 -6.25 15.99 2.09
#